data_AF-W6VTR6-F1
#
_entry.id   AF-W6VTR6-F1
#
_cell.length_a   1.000
_cell.length_b   1.000
_cell.length_c   1.000
_cell.angle_alpha   90.00
_cell.angle_beta   90.00
_cell.angle_gamma   90.00
#
_symmetry.space_group_name_H-M   'P 1'
#
loop_
_entity.id
_entity.type
_entity.pdbx_description
1 polymer ?
#
loop_
_entity_poly.entity_id
_entity_poly.type
_entity_poly.pdbx_seq_one_letter_code
_entity_poly.pdbx_strand_id
1 'polypeptide(L)'
;MPEEGKADILTPADRRRRQRSAVLVFGLFLAVVLAVLATTVLAVNNGSNYKRLVRQFALEQYLLPAPPAPPLRIGRQRALPPVEHYPPWLLNAGLERMAVFEKTSALSAEERCELLRDDRGTAPTFTRSGNDWECLFFETFGNAAPEPAALFIQARGVEPDIVNSFRIKVSLTDLTMELAVLSEAIGATERFGLPMTPETRSYLIEKLAGRTEFSSIVENYRMTFSREITDARRYNLLILPRRQTASCGEHPSPPPDRWTTPIYHMPVGCLALRNAIPGQSAS
;
A
#
# COMPACT_ATOMS: atom_id res chain seq x y z
N MET A 1 56.99 13.78 57.60
CA MET A 1 57.00 12.34 57.93
C MET A 1 56.27 11.62 56.81
N PRO A 2 57.00 11.07 55.83
CA PRO A 2 56.42 10.30 54.73
C PRO A 2 56.28 8.83 55.16
N GLU A 3 55.09 8.26 55.02
CA GLU A 3 54.92 6.80 55.02
C GLU A 3 54.71 6.37 53.57
N GLU A 4 55.79 5.83 53.00
CA GLU A 4 55.84 5.22 51.69
C GLU A 4 54.97 3.95 51.66
N GLY A 5 53.76 4.07 51.10
CA GLY A 5 52.90 2.92 50.83
C GLY A 5 53.33 2.18 49.57
N LYS A 6 54.22 1.20 49.74
CA LYS A 6 54.57 0.06 48.85
C LYS A 6 53.84 0.03 47.50
N ALA A 7 54.60 0.24 46.42
CA ALA A 7 54.20 -0.17 45.08
C ALA A 7 54.02 -1.70 45.06
N ASP A 8 52.77 -2.15 45.06
CA ASP A 8 52.38 -3.55 44.97
C ASP A 8 52.80 -4.07 43.58
N ILE A 9 53.97 -4.72 43.49
CA ILE A 9 54.49 -5.29 42.25
C ILE A 9 53.60 -6.48 41.90
N LEU A 10 52.54 -6.20 41.15
CA LEU A 10 51.61 -7.20 40.64
C LEU A 10 52.36 -8.16 39.72
N THR A 11 52.52 -9.40 40.17
CA THR A 11 53.10 -10.46 39.33
C THR A 11 52.25 -10.65 38.06
N PRO A 12 52.83 -11.06 36.92
CA PRO A 12 52.08 -11.27 35.69
C PRO A 12 50.95 -12.32 35.84
N ALA A 13 51.05 -13.21 36.85
CA ALA A 13 50.00 -14.15 37.22
C ALA A 13 48.79 -13.46 37.88
N ASP A 14 49.00 -12.50 38.77
CA ASP A 14 47.93 -11.71 39.40
C ASP A 14 47.21 -10.80 38.41
N ARG A 15 47.95 -10.24 37.44
CA ARG A 15 47.37 -9.44 36.35
C ARG A 15 46.46 -10.29 35.45
N ARG A 16 46.87 -11.53 35.13
CA ARG A 16 46.03 -12.51 34.39
C ARG A 16 44.81 -12.95 35.20
N ARG A 17 44.95 -13.15 36.51
CA ARG A 17 43.83 -13.54 37.39
C ARG A 17 42.81 -12.40 37.54
N ARG A 18 43.27 -11.15 37.71
CA ARG A 18 42.40 -9.96 37.70
C ARG A 18 41.73 -9.73 36.34
N GLN A 19 42.43 -9.94 35.22
CA GLN A 19 41.81 -9.86 33.90
C GLN A 19 40.75 -10.94 33.68
N ARG A 20 41.01 -12.20 34.07
CA ARG A 20 40.01 -13.27 33.98
C ARG A 20 38.80 -13.00 34.88
N SER A 21 39.03 -12.49 36.09
CA SER A 21 37.96 -12.08 37.00
C SER A 21 37.16 -10.91 36.44
N ALA A 22 37.80 -9.89 35.89
CA ALA A 22 37.13 -8.74 35.26
C ALA A 22 36.32 -9.16 34.02
N VAL A 23 36.84 -10.07 33.20
CA VAL A 23 36.10 -10.65 32.06
C VAL A 23 34.90 -11.46 32.54
N LEU A 24 35.03 -12.24 33.61
CA LEU A 24 33.91 -12.98 34.19
C LEU A 24 32.84 -12.05 34.77
N VAL A 25 33.23 -11.00 35.49
CA VAL A 25 32.31 -10.02 36.06
C VAL A 25 31.60 -9.24 34.95
N PHE A 26 32.34 -8.81 33.92
CA PHE A 26 31.76 -8.14 32.77
C PHE A 26 30.80 -9.05 31.98
N GLY A 27 31.19 -10.31 31.76
CA GLY A 27 30.34 -11.30 31.11
C GLY A 27 29.05 -11.55 31.89
N LEU A 28 29.13 -11.64 33.21
CA LEU A 28 27.96 -11.80 34.07
C LEU A 28 27.05 -10.57 34.03
N PHE A 29 27.64 -9.37 34.09
CA PHE A 29 26.88 -8.12 33.98
C PHE A 29 26.17 -8.01 32.62
N LEU A 30 26.87 -8.33 31.53
CA LEU A 30 26.30 -8.34 30.18
C LEU A 30 25.14 -9.34 30.06
N ALA A 31 25.31 -10.56 30.60
CA ALA A 31 24.25 -11.56 30.60
C ALA A 31 22.99 -11.08 31.35
N VAL A 32 23.17 -10.41 32.49
CA VAL A 32 22.07 -9.84 33.27
C VAL A 32 21.35 -8.75 32.47
N VAL A 33 22.08 -7.82 31.85
CA VAL A 33 21.48 -6.76 31.02
C VAL A 33 20.70 -7.35 29.84
N LEU A 34 21.26 -8.35 29.15
CA LEU A 34 20.57 -9.02 28.05
C LEU A 34 19.32 -9.77 28.52
N ALA A 35 19.34 -10.40 29.69
CA ALA A 35 18.17 -11.06 30.26
C ALA A 35 17.05 -10.05 30.59
N VAL A 36 17.39 -8.89 31.14
CA VAL A 36 16.43 -7.80 31.42
C VAL A 36 15.84 -7.24 30.11
N LEU A 37 16.66 -7.03 29.08
CA LEU A 37 16.17 -6.59 27.77
C LEU A 37 15.28 -7.64 27.10
N ALA A 38 15.66 -8.92 27.15
CA ALA A 38 14.86 -9.99 26.58
C ALA A 38 13.50 -10.11 27.29
N THR A 39 13.48 -10.08 28.63
CA THR A 39 12.24 -10.17 29.41
C THR A 39 11.30 -9.01 29.16
N THR A 40 11.82 -7.78 29.07
CA THR A 40 11.00 -6.62 28.72
C THR A 40 10.40 -6.73 27.32
N VAL A 41 11.20 -7.04 26.30
CA VAL A 41 10.71 -7.21 24.91
C VAL A 41 9.70 -8.36 24.77
N LEU A 42 9.89 -9.46 25.50
CA LEU A 42 8.99 -10.61 25.51
C LEU A 42 7.66 -10.31 26.24
N ALA A 43 7.69 -9.45 27.26
CA ALA A 43 6.53 -9.07 28.06
C ALA A 43 5.70 -7.91 27.46
N VAL A 44 6.31 -7.09 26.60
CA VAL A 44 5.61 -6.01 25.88
C VAL A 44 4.39 -6.56 25.14
N ASN A 45 3.29 -5.81 25.19
CA ASN A 45 2.03 -6.13 24.52
C ASN A 45 1.45 -7.51 24.94
N ASN A 46 1.09 -7.62 26.22
CA ASN A 46 0.41 -8.78 26.82
C ASN A 46 1.10 -10.13 26.56
N GLY A 47 2.43 -10.15 26.46
CA GLY A 47 3.20 -11.37 26.23
C GLY A 47 3.02 -11.97 24.83
N SER A 48 2.65 -11.17 23.82
CA SER A 48 2.44 -11.64 22.45
C SER A 48 3.71 -12.25 21.83
N ASN A 49 4.87 -11.63 22.06
CA ASN A 49 6.17 -12.14 21.61
C ASN A 49 6.56 -13.45 22.31
N TYR A 50 6.30 -13.56 23.61
CA TYR A 50 6.49 -14.81 24.37
C TYR A 50 5.64 -15.96 23.83
N LYS A 51 4.35 -15.72 23.54
CA LYS A 51 3.46 -16.72 22.93
C LYS A 51 3.97 -17.20 21.57
N ARG A 52 4.52 -16.29 20.76
CA ARG A 52 5.10 -16.63 19.44
C ARG A 52 6.35 -17.50 19.57
N LEU A 53 7.23 -17.17 20.50
CA LEU A 53 8.46 -17.94 20.77
C LEU A 53 8.14 -19.34 21.31
N VAL A 54 7.24 -19.46 22.27
CA VAL A 54 6.84 -20.76 22.86
C VAL A 54 6.22 -21.69 21.81
N ARG A 55 5.40 -21.16 20.90
CA ARG A 55 4.84 -21.94 19.78
C ARG A 55 5.90 -22.39 18.77
N GLN A 56 6.89 -21.55 18.50
CA GLN A 56 7.98 -21.88 17.57
C GLN A 56 8.86 -23.03 18.07
N PHE A 57 9.03 -23.16 19.38
CA PHE A 57 9.82 -24.22 20.01
C PHE A 57 8.97 -25.38 20.58
N ALA A 58 7.68 -25.44 20.26
CA ALA A 58 6.74 -26.47 20.73
C ALA A 58 6.71 -26.65 22.28
N LEU A 59 6.90 -25.57 23.02
CA LEU A 59 7.01 -25.54 24.48
C LEU A 59 5.67 -25.19 25.15
N GLU A 60 4.54 -25.59 24.56
CA GLU A 60 3.20 -25.11 24.94
C GLU A 60 2.83 -25.35 26.41
N GLN A 61 3.44 -26.35 27.05
CA GLN A 61 3.34 -26.64 28.48
C GLN A 61 3.80 -25.50 29.41
N TYR A 62 4.56 -24.52 28.91
CA TYR A 62 5.00 -23.35 29.67
C TYR A 62 4.08 -22.13 29.49
N LEU A 63 3.04 -22.21 28.66
CA LEU A 63 2.02 -21.17 28.58
C LEU A 63 1.18 -21.19 29.85
N LEU A 64 1.20 -20.08 30.59
CA LEU A 64 0.30 -19.90 31.72
C LEU A 64 -1.15 -20.11 31.26
N PRO A 65 -1.95 -20.90 32.01
CA PRO A 65 -3.36 -21.11 31.69
C PRO A 65 -4.03 -19.74 31.59
N ALA A 66 -4.78 -19.53 30.51
CA ALA A 66 -5.51 -18.28 30.32
C ALA A 66 -6.41 -18.06 31.55
N PRO A 67 -6.48 -16.82 32.08
CA PRO A 67 -7.44 -16.49 33.12
C PRO A 67 -8.83 -16.96 32.66
N PRO A 68 -9.64 -17.58 33.54
CA PRO A 68 -10.99 -17.98 33.17
C PRO A 68 -11.69 -16.76 32.57
N ALA A 69 -12.27 -16.95 31.38
CA ALA A 69 -12.99 -15.88 30.70
C ALA A 69 -14.00 -15.28 31.69
N PRO A 70 -14.02 -13.95 31.88
CA PRO A 70 -15.00 -13.35 32.76
C PRO A 70 -16.38 -13.78 32.28
N PRO A 71 -17.29 -14.17 33.19
CA PRO A 71 -18.62 -14.59 32.79
C PRO A 71 -19.27 -13.42 32.04
N LEU A 72 -19.39 -13.55 30.73
CA LEU A 72 -20.09 -12.62 29.87
C LEU A 72 -21.57 -12.73 30.22
N ARG A 73 -21.99 -11.99 31.26
CA ARG A 73 -23.40 -11.71 31.45
C ARG A 73 -23.79 -10.83 30.27
N ILE A 74 -24.39 -11.45 29.26
CA ILE A 74 -25.19 -10.78 28.24
C ILE A 74 -26.44 -10.26 28.96
N GLY A 75 -26.25 -9.32 29.88
CA GLY A 75 -27.33 -8.47 30.36
C GLY A 75 -27.81 -7.70 29.14
N ARG A 76 -29.13 -7.70 28.94
CA ARG A 76 -29.86 -6.88 27.97
C ARG A 76 -29.07 -5.60 27.71
N GLN A 77 -28.43 -5.50 26.54
CA GLN A 77 -27.56 -4.37 26.23
C GLN A 77 -28.39 -3.11 26.41
N ARG A 78 -28.15 -2.41 27.52
CA ARG A 78 -28.77 -1.12 27.76
C ARG A 78 -28.12 -0.23 26.71
N ALA A 79 -28.88 0.13 25.68
CA ALA A 79 -28.43 1.07 24.68
C ALA A 79 -27.96 2.31 25.44
N LEU A 80 -26.63 2.48 25.53
CA LEU A 80 -26.07 3.69 26.10
C LEU A 80 -26.43 4.79 25.10
N PRO A 81 -27.03 5.90 25.55
CA PRO A 81 -27.23 7.02 24.65
C PRO A 81 -25.86 7.43 24.10
N PRO A 82 -25.79 7.78 22.81
CA PRO A 82 -24.55 8.25 22.21
C PRO A 82 -23.94 9.37 23.06
N VAL A 83 -22.64 9.26 23.36
CA VAL A 83 -21.89 10.32 24.03
C VAL A 83 -22.04 11.58 23.17
N GLU A 84 -22.49 12.69 23.77
CA GLU A 84 -22.94 13.94 23.09
C GLU A 84 -21.89 14.61 22.18
N HIS A 85 -20.69 14.06 22.06
CA HIS A 85 -19.62 14.55 21.20
C HIS A 85 -19.07 13.41 20.35
N TYR A 86 -19.71 13.17 19.21
CA TYR A 86 -19.00 12.56 18.11
C TYR A 86 -18.16 13.65 17.41
N PRO A 87 -16.92 13.34 17.05
CA PRO A 87 -16.15 14.22 16.19
C PRO A 87 -16.94 14.54 14.91
N PRO A 88 -16.88 15.78 14.39
CA PRO A 88 -17.65 16.16 13.20
C PRO A 88 -17.38 15.25 11.99
N TRP A 89 -16.17 14.70 11.87
CA TRP A 89 -15.80 13.78 10.80
C TRP A 89 -16.55 12.44 10.83
N LEU A 90 -17.06 12.02 11.99
CA LEU A 90 -17.88 10.82 12.19
C LEU A 90 -19.36 11.07 11.93
N LEU A 91 -19.82 12.30 12.16
CA LEU A 91 -21.19 12.75 11.90
C LEU A 91 -21.40 13.22 10.47
N ASN A 92 -20.32 13.54 9.77
CA ASN A 92 -20.30 13.65 8.33
C ASN A 92 -20.47 12.25 7.76
N ALA A 93 -21.71 11.77 7.73
CA ALA A 93 -22.15 10.75 6.79
C ALA A 93 -22.01 11.36 5.38
N GLY A 94 -20.77 11.49 4.90
CA GLY A 94 -20.52 11.55 3.48
C GLY A 94 -21.11 10.27 2.96
N LEU A 95 -22.26 10.38 2.30
CA LEU A 95 -23.01 9.24 1.78
C LEU A 95 -22.00 8.20 1.31
N GLU A 96 -22.09 6.98 1.84
CA GLU A 96 -21.61 5.81 1.10
C GLU A 96 -22.36 5.85 -0.22
N ARG A 97 -21.79 6.58 -1.20
CA ARG A 97 -22.37 6.69 -2.53
C ARG A 97 -22.40 5.28 -3.04
N MET A 98 -23.55 4.90 -3.61
CA MET A 98 -23.76 3.62 -4.26
C MET A 98 -22.47 3.29 -5.02
N ALA A 99 -21.81 2.20 -4.67
CA ALA A 99 -20.59 1.78 -5.36
C ALA A 99 -20.94 1.66 -6.84
N VAL A 100 -20.56 2.67 -7.63
CA VAL A 100 -20.81 2.67 -9.06
C VAL A 100 -19.80 1.72 -9.64
N PHE A 101 -20.25 0.52 -9.97
CA PHE A 101 -19.47 -0.42 -10.76
C PHE A 101 -19.32 0.15 -12.17
N GLU A 102 -18.30 0.97 -12.37
CA GLU A 102 -17.97 1.50 -13.69
C GLU A 102 -17.44 0.34 -14.53
N LYS A 103 -18.16 0.03 -15.61
CA LYS A 103 -17.72 -0.98 -16.57
C LYS A 103 -16.39 -0.55 -17.13
N THR A 104 -15.33 -1.31 -16.87
CA THR A 104 -14.03 -1.08 -17.50
C THR A 104 -14.21 -1.18 -19.02
N SER A 105 -13.81 -0.14 -19.74
CA SER A 105 -13.85 -0.14 -21.20
C SER A 105 -13.02 -1.31 -21.73
N ALA A 106 -13.59 -2.07 -22.66
CA ALA A 106 -12.96 -3.24 -23.27
C ALA A 106 -11.95 -2.82 -24.36
N LEU A 107 -11.20 -1.75 -24.11
CA LEU A 107 -10.15 -1.28 -25.00
C LEU A 107 -8.89 -2.13 -24.80
N SER A 108 -8.30 -2.53 -25.91
CA SER A 108 -7.00 -3.17 -25.94
C SER A 108 -5.90 -2.22 -25.43
N ALA A 109 -4.78 -2.77 -24.98
CA ALA A 109 -3.63 -2.00 -24.52
C ALA A 109 -3.09 -1.05 -25.60
N GLU A 110 -3.17 -1.46 -26.87
CA GLU A 110 -2.78 -0.65 -28.03
C GLU A 110 -3.74 0.52 -28.25
N GLU A 111 -5.06 0.28 -28.20
CA GLU A 111 -6.06 1.36 -28.29
C GLU A 111 -5.95 2.35 -27.13
N ARG A 112 -5.71 1.87 -25.90
CA ARG A 112 -5.45 2.74 -24.74
C ARG A 112 -4.19 3.58 -24.92
N CYS A 113 -3.16 3.01 -25.55
CA CYS A 113 -1.94 3.72 -25.86
C CYS A 113 -2.22 4.85 -26.86
N GLU A 114 -2.93 4.57 -27.94
CA GLU A 114 -3.31 5.56 -28.95
C GLU A 114 -4.16 6.71 -28.39
N LEU A 115 -4.99 6.45 -27.38
CA LEU A 115 -5.75 7.51 -26.70
C LEU A 115 -4.87 8.52 -25.94
N LEU A 116 -3.60 8.20 -25.66
CA LEU A 116 -2.67 9.18 -25.10
C LEU A 116 -2.36 10.31 -26.08
N ARG A 117 -2.54 10.10 -27.39
CA ARG A 117 -2.34 11.13 -28.39
C ARG A 117 -3.19 12.36 -28.05
N ASP A 118 -2.53 13.49 -27.97
CA ASP A 118 -3.12 14.76 -27.60
C ASP A 118 -3.40 15.64 -28.85
N ASP A 119 -4.00 16.80 -28.65
CA ASP A 119 -4.32 17.74 -29.72
C ASP A 119 -3.07 18.34 -30.39
N ARG A 120 -1.90 18.27 -29.74
CA ARG A 120 -0.62 18.70 -30.33
C ARG A 120 -0.04 17.65 -31.28
N GLY A 121 -0.65 16.48 -31.36
CA GLY A 121 -0.32 15.44 -32.33
C GLY A 121 0.90 14.60 -31.94
N THR A 122 1.29 14.61 -30.68
CA THR A 122 2.41 13.77 -30.20
C THR A 122 1.97 12.31 -30.21
N ALA A 123 2.62 11.50 -31.04
CA ALA A 123 2.25 10.09 -31.18
C ALA A 123 2.86 9.25 -30.04
N PRO A 124 2.04 8.46 -29.32
CA PRO A 124 2.55 7.47 -28.40
C PRO A 124 3.23 6.31 -29.15
N THR A 125 4.14 5.61 -28.49
CA THR A 125 4.84 4.44 -29.04
C THR A 125 4.40 3.19 -28.30
N PHE A 126 3.74 2.27 -29.00
CA PHE A 126 3.37 0.96 -28.47
C PHE A 126 4.37 -0.11 -28.91
N THR A 127 4.81 -0.93 -27.97
CA THR A 127 5.72 -2.06 -28.23
C THR A 127 5.21 -3.31 -27.53
N ARG A 128 5.34 -4.45 -28.21
CA ARG A 128 4.92 -5.76 -27.72
C ARG A 128 6.12 -6.71 -27.75
N SER A 129 6.35 -7.44 -26.66
CA SER A 129 7.43 -8.41 -26.53
C SER A 129 6.91 -9.67 -25.84
N GLY A 130 6.62 -10.72 -26.63
CA GLY A 130 5.95 -11.91 -26.11
C GLY A 130 4.56 -11.56 -25.54
N ASN A 131 4.34 -11.88 -24.27
CA ASN A 131 3.10 -11.54 -23.56
C ASN A 131 3.14 -10.16 -22.89
N ASP A 132 4.31 -9.51 -22.85
CA ASP A 132 4.47 -8.19 -22.24
C ASP A 132 4.23 -7.10 -23.29
N TRP A 133 3.68 -5.98 -22.84
CA TRP A 133 3.51 -4.78 -23.65
C TRP A 133 3.98 -3.54 -22.90
N GLU A 134 4.43 -2.55 -23.66
CA GLU A 134 4.86 -1.25 -23.16
C GLU A 134 4.35 -0.14 -24.08
N CYS A 135 3.74 0.88 -23.47
CA CYS A 135 3.32 2.12 -24.11
C CYS A 135 4.14 3.28 -23.55
N LEU A 136 4.77 4.04 -24.43
CA LEU A 136 5.57 5.21 -24.09
C LEU A 136 4.96 6.46 -24.72
N PHE A 137 4.89 7.54 -23.95
CA PHE A 137 4.49 8.85 -24.45
C PHE A 137 5.43 9.89 -23.87
N PHE A 138 5.92 10.81 -24.69
CA PHE A 138 6.85 11.85 -24.29
C PHE A 138 6.48 13.15 -24.98
N GLU A 139 6.31 14.20 -24.19
CA GLU A 139 5.91 15.50 -24.68
C GLU A 139 6.69 16.62 -23.98
N THR A 140 7.06 17.63 -24.75
CA THR A 140 7.78 18.82 -24.26
C THR A 140 6.89 20.05 -24.31
N PHE A 141 7.03 20.91 -23.30
CA PHE A 141 6.26 22.12 -23.09
C PHE A 141 7.18 23.33 -23.07
N GLY A 142 6.83 24.32 -23.90
CA GLY A 142 7.59 25.55 -24.03
C GLY A 142 8.89 25.40 -24.81
N ASN A 143 9.48 26.56 -25.12
CA ASN A 143 10.76 26.67 -25.85
C ASN A 143 11.88 27.17 -24.92
N ALA A 144 11.68 27.08 -23.60
CA ALA A 144 12.62 27.59 -22.61
C ALA A 144 13.93 26.79 -22.65
N ALA A 145 14.95 27.36 -23.28
CA ALA A 145 16.33 26.89 -23.16
C ALA A 145 16.88 27.26 -21.76
N PRO A 146 17.65 26.39 -21.08
CA PRO A 146 18.30 25.18 -21.60
C PRO A 146 17.52 23.87 -21.40
N GLU A 147 16.47 23.82 -20.57
CA GLU A 147 15.66 22.62 -20.31
C GLU A 147 14.16 22.93 -20.39
N PRO A 148 13.44 22.46 -21.44
CA PRO A 148 12.00 22.65 -21.54
C PRO A 148 11.28 21.82 -20.47
N ALA A 149 10.08 22.27 -20.09
CA ALA A 149 9.23 21.46 -19.24
C ALA A 149 8.79 20.22 -20.03
N ALA A 150 8.56 19.09 -19.37
CA ALA A 150 8.31 17.84 -20.07
C ALA A 150 7.42 16.89 -19.28
N LEU A 151 6.70 16.05 -20.03
CA LEU A 151 5.86 14.98 -19.53
C LEU A 151 6.33 13.68 -20.16
N PHE A 152 6.56 12.66 -19.34
CA PHE A 152 6.87 11.32 -19.80
C PHE A 152 5.93 10.33 -19.14
N ILE A 153 5.30 9.48 -19.94
CA ILE A 153 4.38 8.45 -19.50
C ILE A 153 4.91 7.10 -19.97
N GLN A 154 4.87 6.13 -19.06
CA GLN A 154 5.21 4.75 -19.33
C GLN A 154 4.14 3.86 -18.71
N ALA A 155 3.39 3.17 -19.56
CA ALA A 155 2.47 2.13 -19.16
C ALA A 155 3.04 0.77 -19.56
N ARG A 156 2.97 -0.21 -18.67
CA ARG A 156 3.41 -1.58 -18.92
C ARG A 156 2.37 -2.56 -18.44
N GLY A 157 2.27 -3.68 -19.11
CA GLY A 157 1.36 -4.74 -18.72
C GLY A 157 1.63 -6.04 -19.44
N VAL A 158 0.68 -6.97 -19.27
CA VAL A 158 0.66 -8.27 -19.93
C VAL A 158 -0.65 -8.48 -20.67
N GLU A 159 -0.61 -9.28 -21.72
CA GLU A 159 -1.79 -9.65 -22.50
C GLU A 159 -2.80 -10.51 -21.68
N PRO A 160 -4.11 -10.47 -22.00
CA PRO A 160 -4.71 -9.69 -23.08
C PRO A 160 -4.72 -8.18 -22.80
N ASP A 161 -4.96 -7.71 -21.56
CA ASP A 161 -5.07 -6.26 -21.25
C ASP A 161 -4.81 -5.91 -19.77
N ILE A 162 -3.90 -6.61 -19.12
CA ILE A 162 -3.61 -6.39 -17.69
C ILE A 162 -2.52 -5.34 -17.54
N VAL A 163 -2.89 -4.14 -17.09
CA VAL A 163 -1.92 -3.11 -16.69
C VAL A 163 -1.17 -3.57 -15.42
N ASN A 164 0.16 -3.55 -15.45
CA ASN A 164 1.03 -3.88 -14.31
C ASN A 164 1.62 -2.63 -13.65
N SER A 165 1.89 -1.60 -14.45
CA SER A 165 2.40 -0.33 -13.94
C SER A 165 2.04 0.81 -14.87
N PHE A 166 1.65 1.93 -14.29
CA PHE A 166 1.48 3.19 -15.00
C PHE A 166 2.30 4.26 -14.29
N ARG A 167 3.25 4.86 -15.00
CA ARG A 167 4.19 5.83 -14.46
C ARG A 167 4.08 7.13 -15.25
N ILE A 168 3.98 8.24 -14.53
CA ILE A 168 4.10 9.58 -15.09
C ILE A 168 5.29 10.27 -14.43
N LYS A 169 6.15 10.87 -15.25
CA LYS A 169 7.20 11.78 -14.81
C LYS A 169 6.91 13.15 -15.38
N VAL A 170 6.92 14.16 -14.52
CA VAL A 170 6.77 15.57 -14.90
C VAL A 170 8.04 16.32 -14.57
N SER A 171 8.48 17.18 -15.48
CA SER A 171 9.59 18.10 -15.34
C SER A 171 9.05 19.52 -15.41
N LEU A 172 9.03 20.21 -14.29
CA LEU A 172 8.49 21.57 -14.14
C LEU A 172 9.63 22.59 -14.17
N THR A 173 10.48 22.52 -15.20
CA THR A 173 11.65 23.40 -15.35
C THR A 173 11.24 24.82 -15.77
N ASP A 174 10.17 24.94 -16.55
CA ASP A 174 9.55 26.21 -16.96
C ASP A 174 8.27 26.45 -16.15
N LEU A 175 8.33 27.43 -15.24
CA LEU A 175 7.21 27.82 -14.37
C LEU A 175 6.02 28.39 -15.15
N THR A 176 6.23 28.90 -16.37
CA THR A 176 5.13 29.41 -17.20
C THR A 176 4.29 28.29 -17.80
N MET A 177 4.87 27.09 -17.90
CA MET A 177 4.23 25.90 -18.47
C MET A 177 3.76 24.91 -17.39
N GLU A 178 4.00 25.19 -16.10
CA GLU A 178 3.70 24.28 -14.99
C GLU A 178 2.25 23.79 -15.00
N LEU A 179 1.29 24.73 -15.13
CA LEU A 179 -0.13 24.39 -15.15
C LEU A 179 -0.48 23.49 -16.35
N ALA A 180 0.12 23.76 -17.52
CA ALA A 180 -0.12 22.99 -18.74
C ALA A 180 0.42 21.56 -18.63
N VAL A 181 1.61 21.38 -18.02
CA VAL A 181 2.19 20.05 -17.81
C VAL A 181 1.35 19.24 -16.82
N LEU A 182 0.91 19.87 -15.72
CA LEU A 182 0.10 19.20 -14.70
C LEU A 182 -1.31 18.87 -15.23
N SER A 183 -1.94 19.77 -16.00
CA SER A 183 -3.22 19.48 -16.64
C SER A 183 -3.10 18.35 -17.65
N GLU A 184 -1.99 18.28 -18.40
CA GLU A 184 -1.78 17.20 -19.35
C GLU A 184 -1.52 15.86 -18.65
N ALA A 185 -0.77 15.85 -17.55
CA ALA A 185 -0.60 14.63 -16.74
C ALA A 185 -1.94 14.07 -16.22
N ILE A 186 -2.86 14.96 -15.82
CA ILE A 186 -4.22 14.59 -15.43
C ILE A 186 -5.00 14.05 -16.63
N GLY A 187 -5.06 14.82 -17.73
CA GLY A 187 -5.79 14.44 -18.94
C GLY A 187 -5.32 13.12 -19.52
N ALA A 188 -4.01 12.88 -19.56
CA ALA A 188 -3.43 11.62 -20.03
C ALA A 188 -3.81 10.42 -19.15
N THR A 189 -3.93 10.62 -17.83
CA THR A 189 -4.40 9.56 -16.91
C THR A 189 -5.86 9.18 -17.21
N GLU A 190 -6.70 10.17 -17.54
CA GLU A 190 -8.09 9.96 -17.92
C GLU A 190 -8.22 9.31 -19.29
N ARG A 191 -7.47 9.80 -20.30
CA ARG A 191 -7.51 9.26 -21.67
C ARG A 191 -7.00 7.81 -21.75
N PHE A 192 -5.97 7.46 -20.98
CA PHE A 192 -5.50 6.07 -20.91
C PHE A 192 -6.55 5.11 -20.32
N GLY A 193 -7.53 5.64 -19.57
CA GLY A 193 -8.68 4.89 -19.11
C GLY A 193 -8.36 3.87 -18.01
N LEU A 194 -7.50 4.25 -17.05
CA LEU A 194 -7.34 3.44 -15.83
C LEU A 194 -8.68 3.38 -15.08
N PRO A 195 -9.21 2.19 -14.76
CA PRO A 195 -10.49 2.08 -14.06
C PRO A 195 -10.35 2.56 -12.62
N MET A 196 -10.66 3.84 -12.39
CA MET A 196 -10.64 4.53 -11.11
C MET A 196 -12.01 5.16 -10.86
N THR A 197 -12.47 5.17 -9.61
CA THR A 197 -13.68 5.92 -9.25
C THR A 197 -13.49 7.43 -9.39
N PRO A 198 -14.59 8.21 -9.50
CA PRO A 198 -14.53 9.67 -9.49
C PRO A 198 -13.81 10.24 -8.27
N GLU A 199 -13.92 9.60 -7.11
CA GLU A 199 -13.24 9.99 -5.87
C GLU A 199 -11.72 9.81 -5.99
N THR A 200 -11.27 8.65 -6.48
CA THR A 200 -9.85 8.40 -6.73
C THR A 200 -9.28 9.37 -7.76
N ARG A 201 -10.02 9.68 -8.83
CA ARG A 201 -9.63 10.68 -9.84
C ARG A 201 -9.50 12.06 -9.20
N SER A 202 -10.51 12.50 -8.45
CA SER A 202 -10.50 13.81 -7.77
C SER A 202 -9.35 13.93 -6.77
N TYR A 203 -9.09 12.86 -6.00
CA TYR A 203 -7.96 12.78 -5.09
C TYR A 203 -6.62 12.92 -5.84
N LEU A 204 -6.45 12.21 -6.96
CA LEU A 204 -5.24 12.29 -7.78
C LEU A 204 -5.04 13.70 -8.36
N ILE A 205 -6.11 14.32 -8.87
CA ILE A 205 -6.12 15.69 -9.38
C ILE A 205 -5.68 16.67 -8.29
N GLU A 206 -6.28 16.58 -7.10
CA GLU A 206 -5.94 17.46 -5.97
C GLU A 206 -4.47 17.31 -5.57
N LYS A 207 -3.96 16.07 -5.50
CA LYS A 207 -2.57 15.80 -5.13
C LYS A 207 -1.57 16.28 -6.17
N LEU A 208 -1.87 16.10 -7.45
CA LEU A 208 -1.03 16.59 -8.56
C LEU A 208 -1.01 18.12 -8.60
N ALA A 209 -2.17 18.77 -8.54
CA ALA A 209 -2.29 20.22 -8.54
C ALA A 209 -1.63 20.86 -7.30
N GLY A 210 -1.77 20.22 -6.14
CA GLY A 210 -1.17 20.66 -4.88
C GLY A 210 0.32 20.35 -4.75
N ARG A 211 0.92 19.56 -5.66
CA ARG A 211 2.30 19.05 -5.57
C ARG A 211 2.60 18.36 -4.23
N THR A 212 1.58 17.78 -3.62
CA THR A 212 1.71 17.18 -2.30
C THR A 212 2.12 15.73 -2.45
N GLU A 213 3.32 15.40 -1.96
CA GLU A 213 3.80 14.02 -1.94
C GLU A 213 2.84 13.11 -1.18
N PHE A 214 2.61 11.91 -1.70
CA PHE A 214 1.80 10.92 -1.03
C PHE A 214 2.20 9.51 -1.41
N SER A 215 1.96 8.58 -0.49
CA SER A 215 1.94 7.15 -0.78
C SER A 215 0.69 6.59 -0.13
N SER A 216 -0.30 6.24 -0.93
CA SER A 216 -1.58 5.74 -0.43
C SER A 216 -2.03 4.54 -1.25
N ILE A 217 -2.82 3.71 -0.58
CA ILE A 217 -3.57 2.63 -1.24
C ILE A 217 -4.98 3.17 -1.40
N VAL A 218 -5.37 3.38 -2.65
CA VAL A 218 -6.71 3.86 -3.00
C VAL A 218 -7.34 2.79 -3.87
N GLU A 219 -8.37 2.14 -3.34
CA GLU A 219 -9.12 1.08 -4.02
C GLU A 219 -8.23 -0.08 -4.50
N ASN A 220 -8.14 -0.23 -5.82
CA ASN A 220 -7.41 -1.27 -6.53
C ASN A 220 -6.00 -0.82 -6.91
N TYR A 221 -5.53 0.35 -6.47
CA TYR A 221 -4.21 0.84 -6.81
C TYR A 221 -3.39 1.19 -5.57
N ARG A 222 -2.09 0.92 -5.65
CA ARG A 222 -1.10 1.59 -4.84
C ARG A 222 -0.54 2.75 -5.65
N MET A 223 -0.73 3.95 -5.14
CA MET A 223 -0.28 5.17 -5.80
C MET A 223 0.84 5.80 -4.97
N THR A 224 1.86 6.31 -5.64
CA THR A 224 2.96 7.04 -5.01
C THR A 224 3.32 8.21 -5.88
N PHE A 225 3.24 9.41 -5.31
CA PHE A 225 3.66 10.64 -5.93
C PHE A 225 4.75 11.25 -5.06
N SER A 226 5.92 11.45 -5.65
CA SER A 226 7.09 11.95 -4.93
C SER A 226 7.94 12.81 -5.84
N ARG A 227 8.62 13.79 -5.25
CA ARG A 227 9.66 14.56 -5.93
C ARG A 227 10.89 13.68 -6.18
N GLU A 228 11.57 13.87 -7.31
CA GLU A 228 12.83 13.17 -7.58
C GLU A 228 13.93 13.70 -6.64
N ILE A 229 14.79 12.80 -6.16
CA ILE A 229 15.88 13.15 -5.23
C ILE A 229 16.90 14.09 -5.89
N THR A 230 17.06 13.96 -7.21
CA THR A 230 18.08 14.67 -8.00
C THR A 230 17.66 16.07 -8.43
N ASP A 231 16.36 16.34 -8.60
CA ASP A 231 15.85 17.65 -9.03
C ASP A 231 14.52 17.95 -8.34
N ALA A 232 14.45 19.06 -7.62
CA ALA A 232 13.26 19.48 -6.90
C ALA A 232 12.09 19.89 -7.81
N ARG A 233 12.34 20.08 -9.10
CA ARG A 233 11.35 20.45 -10.12
C ARG A 233 10.78 19.22 -10.85
N ARG A 234 11.28 18.03 -10.57
CA ARG A 234 10.86 16.78 -11.21
C ARG A 234 10.05 15.95 -10.23
N TYR A 235 8.92 15.43 -10.69
CA TYR A 235 8.05 14.58 -9.88
C TYR A 235 7.75 13.29 -10.63
N ASN A 236 7.54 12.23 -9.85
CA ASN A 236 7.23 10.91 -10.36
C ASN A 236 5.96 10.41 -9.67
N LEU A 237 4.93 10.16 -10.48
CA LEU A 237 3.72 9.46 -10.10
C LEU A 237 3.84 8.00 -10.56
N LEU A 238 3.65 7.07 -9.64
CA LEU A 238 3.62 5.64 -9.91
C LEU A 238 2.29 5.08 -9.43
N ILE A 239 1.57 4.44 -10.35
CA ILE A 239 0.30 3.75 -10.11
C ILE A 239 0.51 2.27 -10.38
N LEU A 240 0.33 1.46 -9.35
CA LEU A 240 0.47 0.02 -9.39
C LEU A 240 -0.87 -0.64 -9.11
N PRO A 241 -1.47 -1.34 -10.07
CA PRO A 241 -2.65 -2.15 -9.83
C PRO A 241 -2.36 -3.21 -8.77
N ARG A 242 -3.28 -3.37 -7.83
CA ARG A 242 -3.24 -4.42 -6.84
C ARG A 242 -3.67 -5.72 -7.51
N ARG A 243 -2.90 -6.78 -7.27
CA ARG A 243 -3.30 -8.12 -7.69
C ARG A 243 -4.63 -8.46 -7.02
N GLN A 244 -5.62 -8.81 -7.81
CA GLN A 244 -6.88 -9.33 -7.29
C GLN A 244 -6.58 -10.60 -6.49
N THR A 245 -6.96 -10.61 -5.21
CA THR A 245 -6.76 -11.76 -4.32
C THR A 245 -7.94 -12.72 -4.32
N ALA A 246 -9.04 -12.35 -5.00
CA ALA A 246 -10.22 -13.19 -5.15
C ALA A 246 -10.13 -13.95 -6.48
N SER A 247 -10.11 -15.28 -6.43
CA SER A 247 -10.38 -16.12 -7.59
C SER A 247 -11.86 -16.45 -7.63
N CYS A 248 -12.48 -16.24 -8.79
CA CYS A 248 -13.82 -16.75 -9.05
C CYS A 248 -13.68 -18.24 -9.34
N GLY A 249 -13.88 -19.05 -8.30
CA GLY A 249 -13.87 -20.50 -8.43
C GLY A 249 -14.90 -21.01 -9.43
N GLU A 250 -14.76 -22.28 -9.80
CA GLU A 250 -15.66 -22.99 -10.70
C GLU A 250 -17.09 -23.02 -10.12
N HIS A 251 -18.09 -22.94 -11.01
CA HIS A 251 -19.49 -22.89 -10.60
C HIS A 251 -19.82 -24.10 -9.73
N PRO A 252 -20.36 -23.91 -8.50
CA PRO A 252 -20.76 -25.04 -7.69
C PRO A 252 -21.84 -25.83 -8.42
N SER A 253 -21.63 -27.13 -8.58
CA SER A 253 -22.60 -28.07 -9.14
C SER A 253 -23.92 -27.96 -8.35
N PRO A 254 -25.09 -27.90 -9.01
CA PRO A 254 -26.36 -27.82 -8.29
C PRO A 254 -26.51 -29.03 -7.36
N PRO A 255 -26.99 -28.83 -6.11
CA PRO A 255 -27.22 -29.93 -5.19
C PRO A 255 -28.27 -30.90 -5.77
N PRO A 256 -28.11 -32.22 -5.55
CA PRO A 256 -29.04 -33.21 -6.08
C PRO A 256 -30.46 -33.10 -5.48
N ASP A 257 -30.64 -32.45 -4.34
CA ASP A 257 -31.90 -32.39 -3.61
C ASP A 257 -32.60 -31.02 -3.67
N ARG A 258 -33.87 -31.07 -4.12
CA ARG A 258 -34.74 -29.92 -4.44
C ARG A 258 -35.27 -29.12 -3.23
N TRP A 259 -34.82 -29.38 -2.01
CA TRP A 259 -35.52 -28.90 -0.80
C TRP A 259 -34.71 -27.97 0.11
N THR A 260 -33.47 -27.63 -0.24
CA THR A 260 -32.71 -26.57 0.45
C THR A 260 -32.20 -25.59 -0.57
N THR A 261 -32.49 -24.29 -0.39
CA THR A 261 -31.85 -23.23 -1.15
C THR A 261 -30.36 -23.24 -0.79
N PRO A 262 -29.46 -23.61 -1.72
CA PRO A 262 -28.04 -23.63 -1.41
C PRO A 262 -27.55 -22.20 -1.16
N ILE A 263 -26.93 -21.97 -0.01
CA ILE A 263 -26.21 -20.73 0.27
C ILE A 263 -24.79 -20.89 -0.27
N TYR A 264 -24.44 -20.12 -1.30
CA TYR A 264 -23.08 -20.11 -1.83
C TYR A 264 -22.29 -18.93 -1.26
N HIS A 265 -21.11 -19.22 -0.74
CA HIS A 265 -20.13 -18.19 -0.40
C HIS A 265 -19.39 -17.78 -1.67
N MET A 266 -19.77 -16.64 -2.24
CA MET A 266 -19.10 -16.06 -3.40
C MET A 266 -18.45 -14.74 -2.99
N PRO A 267 -17.15 -14.53 -3.28
CA PRO A 267 -16.54 -13.22 -3.06
C PRO A 267 -17.26 -12.18 -3.93
N VAL A 268 -17.46 -10.98 -3.38
CA VAL A 268 -18.23 -9.89 -4.03
C VAL A 268 -17.73 -9.58 -5.44
N GLY A 269 -16.42 -9.69 -5.69
CA GLY A 269 -15.82 -9.49 -7.01
C GLY A 269 -16.19 -10.53 -8.08
N CYS A 270 -16.88 -11.61 -7.70
CA CYS A 270 -17.34 -12.67 -8.61
C CYS A 270 -18.84 -12.67 -8.85
N LEU A 271 -19.55 -11.70 -8.27
CA LEU A 271 -20.98 -11.53 -8.51
C LEU A 271 -21.18 -11.10 -9.97
N ALA A 272 -21.91 -11.92 -10.75
CA ALA A 272 -22.34 -11.54 -12.08
C ALA A 272 -23.28 -10.33 -11.98
N LEU A 273 -22.77 -9.14 -12.30
CA LEU A 273 -23.61 -7.95 -12.47
C LEU A 273 -24.56 -8.23 -13.64
N ARG A 274 -25.83 -8.50 -13.33
CA ARG A 274 -26.87 -8.69 -14.36
C ARG A 274 -26.96 -7.40 -15.18
N ASN A 275 -26.54 -7.48 -16.44
CA ASN A 275 -26.90 -6.47 -17.42
C ASN A 275 -28.43 -6.37 -17.43
N ALA A 276 -28.95 -5.15 -17.36
CA ALA A 276 -30.36 -4.89 -17.59
C ALA A 276 -30.79 -5.52 -18.93
N ILE A 277 -31.99 -6.09 -18.90
CA ILE A 277 -32.60 -6.99 -19.88
C ILE A 277 -32.48 -6.46 -21.32
N PRO A 278 -32.03 -7.27 -22.30
CA PRO A 278 -32.25 -6.98 -23.71
C PRO A 278 -33.71 -7.30 -24.06
N GLY A 279 -34.52 -6.31 -24.39
CA GLY A 279 -35.88 -6.57 -24.88
C GLY A 279 -36.89 -5.45 -24.69
N GLN A 280 -36.71 -4.33 -25.38
CA GLN A 280 -37.84 -3.61 -25.97
C GLN A 280 -37.49 -3.30 -27.42
N SER A 281 -37.75 -4.27 -28.28
CA SER A 281 -37.97 -4.05 -29.70
C SER A 281 -39.16 -3.10 -29.84
N ALA A 282 -38.89 -1.87 -30.27
CA ALA A 282 -39.90 -0.98 -30.78
C ALA A 282 -40.46 -1.58 -32.09
N SER A 283 -41.72 -1.99 -32.03
CA SER A 283 -42.62 -2.09 -33.18
C SER A 283 -43.40 -0.80 -33.31
#